data_AF-A0AAW4JJM2-F1
#
_entry.id   AF-A0AAW4JJM2-F1
#
_cell.length_a   1.000
_cell.length_b   1.000
_cell.length_c   1.000
_cell.angle_alpha   90.00
_cell.angle_beta   90.00
_cell.angle_gamma   90.00
#
_symmetry.space_group_name_H-M   'P 1'
#
loop_
_entity.id
_entity.type
_entity.pdbx_description
1 polymer ?
#
loop_
_entity_poly.entity_id
_entity_poly.type
_entity_poly.pdbx_seq_one_letter_code
_entity_poly.pdbx_strand_id
1 'polypeptide(L)'
;MLDDMRVLRGAVREYRVAATAAGLDWPDAGESPAGPPPDRVRRIFDVDHVADQMAWLQSQRWPDARLLPNGGWRMPWPDGGDALDYLGLSIGTPFPWRQQLPLFHFDFLLYTFVLAGEHEGEIWRYPVGEDAWESVRAASSLAVLFDQWTRGIAAGVVRYDEANKWLLVEDVEGVPGLDPLAFPVTPVDETLLHARQRECGASPVADDEGFEHQERLLDAIDGAKATLGR
;
A
#
# COMPACT_ATOMS: atom_id res chain seq x y z
N MET A 1 11.42 4.98 5.06
CA MET A 1 12.13 4.80 6.36
C MET A 1 11.47 3.65 7.11
N LEU A 2 12.27 2.72 7.62
CA LEU A 2 11.76 1.61 8.42
C LEU A 2 11.37 2.08 9.84
N ASP A 3 10.12 1.83 10.22
CA ASP A 3 9.67 1.89 11.62
C ASP A 3 10.48 1.04 12.61
N ASP A 4 10.61 1.53 13.84
CA ASP A 4 10.92 0.66 14.96
C ASP A 4 9.77 -0.36 15.16
N MET A 5 10.10 -1.65 15.35
CA MET A 5 9.09 -2.71 15.47
C MET A 5 8.09 -2.48 16.61
N ARG A 6 8.48 -1.83 17.70
CA ARG A 6 7.58 -1.47 18.81
C ARG A 6 6.60 -0.38 18.38
N VAL A 7 7.05 0.59 17.60
CA VAL A 7 6.21 1.67 17.06
C VAL A 7 5.17 1.10 16.10
N LEU A 8 5.61 0.27 15.16
CA LEU A 8 4.71 -0.38 14.19
C LEU A 8 3.66 -1.26 14.88
N ARG A 9 4.08 -2.11 15.84
CA ARG A 9 3.17 -2.93 16.64
C ARG A 9 2.15 -2.09 17.42
N GLY A 10 2.60 -0.96 17.97
CA GLY A 10 1.74 -0.01 18.66
C GLY A 10 0.66 0.54 17.72
N ALA A 11 1.07 1.08 16.56
CA ALA A 11 0.17 1.69 15.58
C ALA A 11 -0.87 0.70 15.05
N VAL A 12 -0.48 -0.53 14.69
CA VAL A 12 -1.42 -1.56 14.23
C VAL A 12 -2.39 -1.98 15.32
N ARG A 13 -1.93 -2.09 16.57
CA ARG A 13 -2.80 -2.41 17.71
C ARG A 13 -3.81 -1.29 17.97
N GLU A 14 -3.37 -0.04 17.92
CA GLU A 14 -4.24 1.13 18.11
C GLU A 14 -5.29 1.21 17.01
N TYR A 15 -4.90 0.99 15.76
CA TYR A 15 -5.83 0.88 14.64
C TYR A 15 -6.87 -0.23 14.87
N ARG A 16 -6.43 -1.43 15.25
CA ARG A 16 -7.33 -2.55 15.55
C ARG A 16 -8.34 -2.19 16.63
N VAL A 17 -7.89 -1.58 17.74
CA VAL A 17 -8.77 -1.14 18.84
C VAL A 17 -9.79 -0.11 18.34
N ALA A 18 -9.35 0.89 17.58
CA ALA A 18 -10.23 1.91 17.03
C ALA A 18 -11.25 1.33 16.04
N ALA A 19 -10.81 0.44 15.15
CA ALA A 19 -11.67 -0.22 14.17
C ALA A 19 -12.73 -1.09 14.85
N THR A 20 -12.35 -1.87 15.86
CA THR A 20 -13.29 -2.64 16.68
C THR A 20 -14.28 -1.74 17.42
N ALA A 21 -13.80 -0.63 18.00
CA ALA A 21 -14.69 0.34 18.66
C ALA A 21 -15.66 1.02 17.69
N ALA A 22 -15.27 1.17 16.41
CA ALA A 22 -16.12 1.70 15.36
C ALA A 22 -17.19 0.70 14.87
N GLY A 23 -17.12 -0.58 15.27
CA GLY A 23 -18.10 -1.61 14.92
C GLY A 23 -17.57 -2.70 13.97
N LEU A 24 -16.31 -2.63 13.55
CA LEU A 24 -15.71 -3.68 12.73
C LEU A 24 -15.44 -4.93 13.56
N ASP A 25 -15.95 -6.08 13.11
CA ASP A 25 -15.68 -7.36 13.75
C ASP A 25 -14.24 -7.82 13.44
N TRP A 26 -13.30 -7.35 14.26
CA TRP A 26 -11.91 -7.72 14.12
C TRP A 26 -11.65 -9.07 14.80
N PRO A 27 -11.20 -10.09 14.08
CA PRO A 27 -11.05 -11.43 14.62
C PRO A 27 -10.01 -11.49 15.73
N ASP A 28 -10.33 -12.25 16.78
CA ASP A 28 -9.45 -12.47 17.93
C ASP A 28 -8.38 -13.53 17.67
N ALA A 29 -7.78 -13.49 16.48
CA ALA A 29 -6.66 -14.34 16.12
C ALA A 29 -5.36 -13.74 16.68
N GLY A 30 -4.62 -14.55 17.43
CA GLY A 30 -3.27 -14.20 17.87
C GLY A 30 -2.26 -14.14 16.71
N GLU A 31 -1.12 -13.52 16.97
CA GLU A 31 0.04 -13.52 16.06
C GLU A 31 0.58 -14.95 15.85
N SER A 32 0.92 -15.31 14.61
CA SER A 32 1.80 -16.46 14.35
C SER A 32 3.26 -16.05 14.57
N PRO A 33 4.16 -16.98 14.95
CA PRO A 33 5.59 -16.74 14.83
C PRO A 33 5.91 -16.23 13.42
N ALA A 34 6.55 -15.06 13.32
CA ALA A 34 7.00 -14.54 12.04
C ALA A 34 8.07 -15.48 11.48
N GLY A 35 7.73 -16.17 10.39
CA GLY A 35 8.71 -16.88 9.59
C GLY A 35 9.51 -15.89 8.74
N PRO A 36 10.70 -16.27 8.25
CA PRO A 36 11.42 -15.45 7.29
C PRO A 36 10.57 -15.25 6.03
N PRO A 37 10.70 -14.10 5.33
CA PRO A 37 10.10 -13.90 4.01
C PRO A 37 10.49 -15.07 3.09
N PRO A 38 9.56 -15.62 2.30
CA PRO A 38 9.89 -16.69 1.37
C PRO A 38 10.99 -16.28 0.40
N ASP A 39 11.97 -17.14 0.14
CA ASP A 39 13.07 -16.86 -0.80
C ASP A 39 12.58 -16.43 -2.19
N ARG A 40 11.41 -16.95 -2.59
CA ARG A 40 10.77 -16.58 -3.85
C ARG A 40 10.42 -15.09 -3.90
N VAL A 41 10.02 -14.47 -2.80
CA VAL A 41 9.70 -13.03 -2.73
C VAL A 41 10.93 -12.20 -3.11
N ARG A 42 12.09 -12.53 -2.53
CA ARG A 42 13.37 -11.86 -2.86
C ARG A 42 13.71 -11.97 -4.35
N ARG A 43 13.46 -13.13 -4.96
CA ARG A 43 13.66 -13.33 -6.41
C ARG A 43 12.64 -12.56 -7.26
N ILE A 44 11.37 -12.54 -6.86
CA ILE A 44 10.32 -11.81 -7.59
C ILE A 44 10.69 -10.32 -7.66
N PHE A 45 11.07 -9.73 -6.54
CA PHE A 45 11.34 -8.29 -6.44
C PHE A 45 12.80 -7.89 -6.68
N ASP A 46 13.68 -8.86 -6.97
CA ASP A 46 15.11 -8.63 -7.26
C ASP A 46 15.84 -7.86 -6.15
N VAL A 47 15.70 -8.36 -4.92
CA VAL A 47 16.28 -7.77 -3.71
C VAL A 47 16.98 -8.82 -2.88
N ASP A 48 18.03 -8.42 -2.16
CA ASP A 48 18.80 -9.31 -1.29
C ASP A 48 18.09 -9.59 0.05
N HIS A 49 17.25 -8.65 0.49
CA HIS A 49 16.50 -8.72 1.74
C HIS A 49 15.08 -8.18 1.60
N VAL A 50 14.24 -8.52 2.57
CA VAL A 50 12.91 -7.93 2.79
C VAL A 50 12.84 -7.59 4.26
N ALA A 51 12.42 -6.37 4.59
CA ALA A 51 12.39 -5.87 5.96
C ALA A 51 11.56 -6.76 6.90
N ASP A 52 12.04 -6.94 8.14
CA ASP A 52 11.39 -7.76 9.18
C ASP A 52 9.96 -7.32 9.50
N GLN A 53 9.64 -6.04 9.25
CA GLN A 53 8.28 -5.51 9.37
C GLN A 53 7.28 -6.24 8.48
N MET A 54 7.69 -6.62 7.26
CA MET A 54 6.83 -7.34 6.33
C MET A 54 6.63 -8.78 6.79
N ALA A 55 7.68 -9.44 7.29
CA ALA A 55 7.57 -10.75 7.92
C ALA A 55 6.61 -10.75 9.11
N TRP A 56 6.74 -9.75 9.98
CA TRP A 56 5.83 -9.57 11.11
C TRP A 56 4.40 -9.23 10.70
N LEU A 57 4.21 -8.34 9.72
CA LEU A 57 2.87 -7.99 9.24
C LEU A 57 2.16 -9.21 8.64
N GLN A 58 2.89 -10.03 7.87
CA GLN A 58 2.37 -11.27 7.27
C GLN A 58 2.13 -12.37 8.32
N SER A 59 2.79 -12.29 9.48
CA SER A 59 2.53 -13.19 10.60
C SER A 59 1.27 -12.82 11.39
N GLN A 60 0.74 -11.61 11.18
CA GLN A 60 -0.56 -11.23 11.70
C GLN A 60 -1.61 -12.07 10.95
N ARG A 61 -2.30 -12.96 11.67
CA ARG A 61 -3.31 -13.90 11.14
C ARG A 61 -4.60 -13.19 10.73
N TRP A 62 -4.48 -12.13 9.95
CA TRP A 62 -5.62 -11.43 9.39
C TRP A 62 -6.31 -12.38 8.42
N PRO A 63 -7.62 -12.60 8.56
CA PRO A 63 -8.39 -13.34 7.58
C PRO A 63 -8.38 -12.60 6.25
N ASP A 64 -8.74 -13.31 5.19
CA ASP A 64 -9.03 -12.73 3.89
C ASP A 64 -10.38 -11.97 3.98
N ALA A 65 -10.37 -10.84 4.68
CA ALA A 65 -11.53 -10.01 4.96
C ALA A 65 -11.21 -8.52 4.79
N ARG A 66 -12.27 -7.73 4.63
CA ARG A 66 -12.27 -6.29 4.39
C ARG A 66 -12.06 -5.51 5.69
N LEU A 67 -10.86 -5.64 6.27
CA LEU A 67 -10.51 -5.08 7.57
C LEU A 67 -9.92 -3.67 7.51
N LEU A 68 -9.55 -3.18 6.33
CA LEU A 68 -8.94 -1.87 6.11
C LEU A 68 -9.99 -0.83 5.67
N PRO A 69 -9.69 0.48 5.72
CA PRO A 69 -10.63 1.51 5.28
C PRO A 69 -11.06 1.31 3.82
N ASN A 70 -12.28 1.72 3.45
CA ASN A 70 -12.92 1.41 2.16
C ASN A 70 -12.86 -0.08 1.77
N GLY A 71 -13.02 -0.95 2.77
CA GLY A 71 -13.09 -2.38 2.57
C GLY A 71 -11.81 -3.02 2.00
N GLY A 72 -10.66 -2.38 2.19
CA GLY A 72 -9.39 -2.97 1.76
C GLY A 72 -9.02 -4.22 2.54
N TRP A 73 -8.11 -5.00 1.97
CA TRP A 73 -7.59 -6.22 2.57
C TRP A 73 -6.08 -6.33 2.36
N ARG A 74 -5.43 -7.10 3.24
CA ARG A 74 -3.98 -7.32 3.19
C ARG A 74 -3.65 -8.44 2.23
N MET A 75 -2.77 -8.16 1.28
CA MET A 75 -2.31 -9.17 0.33
C MET A 75 -1.37 -10.17 1.02
N PRO A 76 -1.47 -11.47 0.69
CA PRO A 76 -0.51 -12.47 1.16
C PRO A 76 0.85 -12.26 0.50
N TRP A 77 1.85 -13.03 0.94
CA TRP A 77 3.10 -13.12 0.20
C TRP A 77 2.86 -13.53 -1.26
N PRO A 78 3.48 -12.84 -2.23
CA PRO A 78 3.48 -13.27 -3.62
C PRO A 78 4.04 -14.68 -3.78
N ASP A 79 3.29 -15.52 -4.47
CA ASP A 79 3.64 -16.91 -4.77
C ASP A 79 4.15 -17.11 -6.20
N GLY A 80 3.99 -16.10 -7.07
CA GLY A 80 4.39 -16.13 -8.47
C GLY A 80 4.61 -14.75 -9.08
N GLY A 81 4.96 -14.74 -10.37
CA GLY A 81 5.24 -13.52 -11.13
C GLY A 81 4.03 -12.61 -11.32
N ASP A 82 2.80 -13.11 -11.11
CA ASP A 82 1.55 -12.33 -11.28
C ASP A 82 1.45 -11.15 -10.31
N ALA A 83 2.18 -11.17 -9.20
CA ALA A 83 2.32 -10.00 -8.34
C ALA A 83 2.92 -8.78 -9.05
N LEU A 84 3.68 -9.00 -10.14
CA LEU A 84 4.26 -7.93 -10.95
C LEU A 84 3.22 -7.25 -11.85
N ASP A 85 2.09 -7.90 -12.15
CA ASP A 85 1.03 -7.31 -13.00
C ASP A 85 0.44 -6.06 -12.35
N TYR A 86 0.27 -6.11 -11.03
CA TYR A 86 -0.17 -4.98 -10.21
C TYR A 86 0.79 -3.77 -10.25
N LEU A 87 2.06 -3.99 -10.62
CA LEU A 87 3.09 -2.96 -10.67
C LEU A 87 3.25 -2.35 -12.07
N GLY A 88 2.46 -2.80 -13.06
CA GLY A 88 2.39 -2.18 -14.39
C GLY A 88 1.98 -0.71 -14.39
N LEU A 89 1.55 -0.20 -13.24
CA LEU A 89 1.10 1.18 -13.00
C LEU A 89 2.16 2.03 -12.26
N SER A 90 3.33 1.46 -11.93
CA SER A 90 4.39 2.15 -11.15
C SER A 90 5.21 3.17 -11.95
N ILE A 91 4.60 3.76 -12.97
CA ILE A 91 5.24 4.68 -13.90
C ILE A 91 5.55 5.99 -13.19
N GLY A 92 6.74 6.54 -13.46
CA GLY A 92 7.19 7.80 -12.86
C GLY A 92 7.63 7.71 -11.39
N THR A 93 7.63 6.53 -10.78
CA THR A 93 8.15 6.35 -9.41
C THR A 93 9.67 6.59 -9.35
N PRO A 94 10.21 7.12 -8.23
CA PRO A 94 11.64 7.47 -8.10
C PRO A 94 12.56 6.26 -7.84
N PHE A 95 12.03 5.03 -7.93
CA PHE A 95 12.72 3.78 -7.64
C PHE A 95 12.35 2.71 -8.67
N PRO A 96 13.11 1.60 -8.77
CA PRO A 96 12.79 0.53 -9.71
C PRO A 96 11.40 -0.07 -9.45
N TRP A 97 10.59 -0.18 -10.51
CA TRP A 97 9.23 -0.72 -10.42
C TRP A 97 9.17 -2.10 -9.74
N ARG A 98 10.19 -2.93 -9.97
CA ARG A 98 10.32 -4.29 -9.43
C ARG A 98 10.67 -4.32 -7.95
N GLN A 99 11.09 -3.22 -7.33
CA GLN A 99 11.49 -3.18 -5.91
C GLN A 99 10.38 -2.64 -5.02
N GLN A 100 9.17 -3.16 -5.23
CA GLN A 100 7.97 -2.74 -4.50
C GLN A 100 7.08 -3.94 -4.23
N LEU A 101 6.73 -4.15 -2.98
CA LEU A 101 5.89 -5.26 -2.55
C LEU A 101 4.43 -4.83 -2.45
N PRO A 102 3.50 -5.38 -3.25
CA PRO A 102 2.06 -5.22 -3.04
C PRO A 102 1.66 -5.59 -1.60
N LEU A 103 0.97 -4.67 -0.92
CA LEU A 103 0.71 -4.76 0.51
C LEU A 103 -0.80 -4.80 0.84
N PHE A 104 -1.53 -3.80 0.36
CA PHE A 104 -2.97 -3.69 0.59
C PHE A 104 -3.68 -3.46 -0.74
N HIS A 105 -4.77 -4.20 -0.94
CA HIS A 105 -5.59 -4.08 -2.13
C HIS A 105 -6.96 -3.51 -1.75
N PHE A 106 -7.42 -2.55 -2.54
CA PHE A 106 -8.73 -1.92 -2.50
C PHE A 106 -9.35 -2.04 -3.90
N ASP A 107 -10.67 -1.83 -4.04
CA ASP A 107 -11.35 -2.07 -5.32
C ASP A 107 -10.78 -1.23 -6.49
N PHE A 108 -10.19 -0.07 -6.20
CA PHE A 108 -9.64 0.89 -7.19
C PHE A 108 -8.22 1.37 -6.86
N LEU A 109 -7.57 0.82 -5.83
CA LEU A 109 -6.24 1.24 -5.38
C LEU A 109 -5.41 0.06 -4.92
N LEU A 110 -4.12 0.12 -5.19
CA LEU A 110 -3.10 -0.74 -4.62
C LEU A 110 -2.16 0.10 -3.75
N TYR A 111 -1.84 -0.40 -2.56
CA TYR A 111 -0.78 0.15 -1.73
C TYR A 111 0.42 -0.80 -1.74
N THR A 112 1.63 -0.27 -1.93
CA THR A 112 2.87 -1.06 -1.92
C THR A 112 3.81 -0.59 -0.82
N PHE A 113 4.67 -1.50 -0.38
CA PHE A 113 5.81 -1.22 0.47
C PHE A 113 7.07 -1.16 -0.39
N VAL A 114 7.80 -0.04 -0.34
CA VAL A 114 9.02 0.14 -1.13
C VAL A 114 10.18 -0.65 -0.51
N LEU A 115 10.91 -1.39 -1.35
CA LEU A 115 12.08 -2.20 -0.97
C LEU A 115 13.41 -1.55 -1.42
N ALA A 116 13.34 -0.38 -2.05
CA ALA A 116 14.47 0.24 -2.76
C ALA A 116 15.18 1.32 -1.93
N GLY A 117 16.46 1.09 -1.60
CA GLY A 117 17.41 2.11 -1.16
C GLY A 117 16.89 3.05 -0.06
N GLU A 118 17.07 4.36 -0.24
CA GLU A 118 16.65 5.40 0.72
C GLU A 118 15.12 5.49 0.90
N HIS A 119 14.36 4.92 -0.03
CA HIS A 119 12.90 4.87 0.03
C HIS A 119 12.38 3.64 0.78
N GLU A 120 13.24 2.72 1.21
CA GLU A 120 12.82 1.49 1.88
C GLU A 120 11.89 1.78 3.07
N GLY A 121 10.72 1.15 3.07
CA GLY A 121 9.67 1.33 4.07
C GLY A 121 8.62 2.40 3.78
N GLU A 122 8.81 3.23 2.75
CA GLU A 122 7.73 4.12 2.31
C GLU A 122 6.52 3.34 1.79
N ILE A 123 5.32 3.89 2.01
CA ILE A 123 4.08 3.33 1.49
C ILE A 123 3.58 4.19 0.34
N TRP A 124 3.42 3.57 -0.81
CA TRP A 124 2.97 4.22 -2.04
C TRP A 124 1.61 3.70 -2.46
N ARG A 125 0.79 4.56 -3.08
CA ARG A 125 -0.54 4.21 -3.61
C ARG A 125 -0.57 4.36 -5.12
N TYR A 126 -1.28 3.44 -5.77
CA TYR A 126 -1.41 3.30 -7.22
C TYR A 126 -2.89 3.13 -7.54
N PRO A 127 -3.54 4.05 -8.28
CA PRO A 127 -4.89 3.81 -8.78
C PRO A 127 -4.87 2.62 -9.75
N VAL A 128 -5.86 1.75 -9.66
CA VAL A 128 -6.04 0.62 -10.58
C VAL A 128 -7.02 1.07 -11.66
N GLY A 129 -6.51 1.56 -12.78
CA GLY A 129 -7.30 2.09 -13.90
C GLY A 129 -6.46 2.28 -15.17
N GLU A 130 -7.13 2.37 -16.33
CA GLU A 130 -6.49 2.40 -17.66
C GLU A 130 -5.57 3.62 -17.87
N ASP A 131 -5.81 4.73 -17.15
CA ASP A 131 -5.06 6.01 -17.26
C ASP A 131 -4.43 6.46 -15.93
N ALA A 132 -4.02 5.51 -15.07
CA ALA A 132 -3.61 5.81 -13.71
C ALA A 132 -2.16 6.34 -13.59
N TRP A 133 -1.96 7.64 -13.80
CA TRP A 133 -0.67 8.34 -13.58
C TRP A 133 -0.52 8.96 -12.18
N GLU A 134 -1.44 8.65 -11.27
CA GLU A 134 -1.54 9.29 -9.95
C GLU A 134 -0.74 8.56 -8.86
N SER A 135 0.29 7.82 -9.25
CA SER A 135 1.20 7.13 -8.34
C SER A 135 1.85 8.13 -7.39
N VAL A 136 1.71 7.91 -6.08
CA VAL A 136 2.15 8.87 -5.06
C VAL A 136 2.42 8.22 -3.72
N ARG A 137 3.33 8.80 -2.93
CA ARG A 137 3.58 8.37 -1.55
C ARG A 137 2.37 8.67 -0.65
N ALA A 138 1.75 7.62 -0.15
CA ALA A 138 0.63 7.67 0.79
C ALA A 138 1.09 7.93 2.23
N ALA A 139 2.21 7.33 2.64
CA ALA A 139 2.80 7.54 3.96
C ALA A 139 4.31 7.32 3.94
N SER A 140 5.02 7.96 4.87
CA SER A 140 6.47 7.81 5.02
C SER A 140 6.90 6.48 5.64
N SER A 141 5.97 5.78 6.30
CA SER A 141 6.16 4.45 6.86
C SER A 141 4.82 3.74 7.11
N LEU A 142 4.88 2.45 7.43
CA LEU A 142 3.68 1.66 7.72
C LEU A 142 2.99 2.10 9.01
N ALA A 143 3.75 2.44 10.06
CA ALA A 143 3.18 2.93 11.31
C ALA A 143 2.46 4.26 11.11
N VAL A 144 3.01 5.17 10.29
CA VAL A 144 2.37 6.45 9.95
C VAL A 144 1.05 6.22 9.21
N LEU A 145 0.99 5.24 8.30
CA LEU A 145 -0.25 4.90 7.61
C LEU A 145 -1.34 4.43 8.59
N PHE A 146 -1.02 3.51 9.51
CA PHE A 146 -1.99 3.05 10.52
C PHE A 146 -2.39 4.16 11.50
N ASP A 147 -1.49 5.06 11.87
CA ASP A 147 -1.81 6.24 12.67
C ASP A 147 -2.81 7.15 11.94
N GLN A 148 -2.60 7.42 10.64
CA GLN A 148 -3.56 8.19 9.83
C GLN A 148 -4.95 7.55 9.82
N TRP A 149 -5.04 6.24 9.58
CA TRP A 149 -6.33 5.55 9.60
C TRP A 149 -6.99 5.56 10.98
N THR A 150 -6.21 5.39 12.05
CA THR A 150 -6.70 5.46 13.43
C THR A 150 -7.26 6.84 13.76
N ARG A 151 -6.55 7.91 13.36
CA ARG A 151 -7.01 9.28 13.53
C ARG A 151 -8.24 9.59 12.68
N GLY A 152 -8.32 9.01 11.49
CA GLY A 152 -9.51 9.10 10.64
C GLY A 152 -10.76 8.54 11.32
N ILE A 153 -10.63 7.41 12.02
CA ILE A 153 -11.71 6.85 12.84
C ILE A 153 -12.08 7.81 13.97
N ALA A 154 -11.08 8.31 14.71
CA ALA A 154 -11.31 9.24 15.82
C ALA A 154 -11.94 10.57 15.39
N ALA A 155 -11.63 11.04 14.18
CA ALA A 155 -12.21 12.25 13.58
C ALA A 155 -13.59 12.02 12.97
N GLY A 156 -14.06 10.77 12.88
CA GLY A 156 -15.36 10.40 12.31
C GLY A 156 -15.41 10.32 10.78
N VAL A 157 -14.28 10.55 10.09
CA VAL A 157 -14.18 10.42 8.63
C VAL A 157 -13.98 8.98 8.17
N VAL A 158 -13.64 8.07 9.07
CA VAL A 158 -13.67 6.63 8.84
C VAL A 158 -14.72 6.02 9.76
N ARG A 159 -15.80 5.49 9.18
CA ARG A 159 -16.94 4.96 9.93
C ARG A 159 -17.32 3.57 9.46
N TYR A 160 -17.84 2.76 10.37
CA TYR A 160 -18.38 1.46 9.97
C TYR A 160 -19.66 1.66 9.18
N ASP A 161 -19.72 1.00 8.01
CA ASP A 161 -20.92 0.94 7.20
C ASP A 161 -21.65 -0.38 7.47
N GLU A 162 -22.82 -0.27 8.08
CA GLU A 162 -23.68 -1.39 8.42
C GLU A 162 -24.20 -2.16 7.21
N ALA A 163 -24.31 -1.51 6.04
CA ALA A 163 -24.81 -2.15 4.83
C ALA A 163 -23.76 -3.09 4.22
N ASN A 164 -22.53 -2.59 4.05
CA ASN A 164 -21.45 -3.34 3.42
C ASN A 164 -20.56 -4.11 4.42
N LYS A 165 -20.74 -3.88 5.73
CA LYS A 165 -20.02 -4.55 6.82
C LYS A 165 -18.50 -4.32 6.81
N TRP A 166 -18.07 -3.13 6.38
CA TRP A 166 -16.67 -2.68 6.45
C TRP A 166 -16.57 -1.21 6.84
N LEU A 167 -15.34 -0.72 7.03
CA LEU A 167 -15.07 0.70 7.26
C LEU A 167 -15.15 1.48 5.94
N LEU A 168 -15.89 2.58 5.92
CA LEU A 168 -16.01 3.54 4.82
C LEU A 168 -15.26 4.82 5.18
N VAL A 169 -14.61 5.42 4.20
CA VAL A 169 -13.92 6.71 4.31
C VAL A 169 -14.74 7.79 3.59
N GLU A 170 -15.03 8.89 4.27
CA GLU A 170 -15.78 10.05 3.74
C GLU A 170 -15.15 11.36 4.21
N ASP A 171 -15.17 12.38 3.36
CA ASP A 171 -14.87 13.78 3.71
C ASP A 171 -13.56 14.01 4.50
N VAL A 172 -12.47 13.32 4.11
CA VAL A 172 -11.15 13.47 4.75
C VAL A 172 -10.53 14.85 4.49
N GLU A 173 -10.86 15.45 3.34
CA GLU A 173 -10.32 16.74 2.93
C GLU A 173 -10.70 17.85 3.93
N GLY A 174 -9.70 18.65 4.31
CA GLY A 174 -9.90 19.76 5.24
C GLY A 174 -9.94 19.38 6.73
N VAL A 175 -9.81 18.09 7.08
CA VAL A 175 -9.71 17.67 8.48
C VAL A 175 -8.29 17.89 9.01
N PRO A 176 -8.09 18.72 10.06
CA PRO A 176 -6.76 19.03 10.56
C PRO A 176 -5.99 17.80 11.03
N GLY A 177 -4.74 17.68 10.56
CA GLY A 177 -3.83 16.62 10.98
C GLY A 177 -4.02 15.26 10.28
N LEU A 178 -4.95 15.18 9.32
CA LEU A 178 -5.08 14.05 8.40
C LEU A 178 -4.41 14.38 7.06
N ASP A 179 -3.72 13.40 6.48
CA ASP A 179 -3.22 13.45 5.11
C ASP A 179 -4.22 12.71 4.19
N PRO A 180 -4.95 13.39 3.30
CA PRO A 180 -5.89 12.74 2.39
C PRO A 180 -5.26 11.63 1.52
N LEU A 181 -3.97 11.75 1.20
CA LEU A 181 -3.27 10.75 0.37
C LEU A 181 -3.01 9.43 1.11
N ALA A 182 -3.09 9.42 2.45
CA ALA A 182 -2.98 8.20 3.25
C ALA A 182 -4.25 7.33 3.18
N PHE A 183 -5.37 7.87 2.70
CA PHE A 183 -6.65 7.16 2.66
C PHE A 183 -6.92 6.57 1.28
N PRO A 184 -7.56 5.38 1.21
CA PRO A 184 -7.88 4.72 -0.05
C PRO A 184 -9.12 5.35 -0.73
N VAL A 185 -9.02 6.62 -1.10
CA VAL A 185 -10.08 7.40 -1.76
C VAL A 185 -9.63 7.88 -3.15
N THR A 186 -10.58 7.96 -4.07
CA THR A 186 -10.42 8.53 -5.42
C THR A 186 -11.71 9.27 -5.81
N PRO A 187 -11.65 10.39 -6.55
CA PRO A 187 -10.43 11.13 -6.95
C PRO A 187 -9.75 11.81 -5.75
N VAL A 188 -8.51 12.26 -5.94
CA VAL A 188 -7.78 13.13 -5.00
C VAL A 188 -7.60 14.50 -5.62
N ASP A 189 -7.50 15.55 -4.79
CA ASP A 189 -7.16 16.89 -5.27
C ASP A 189 -5.84 16.89 -6.08
N GLU A 190 -5.91 17.32 -7.34
CA GLU A 190 -4.76 17.33 -8.27
C GLU A 190 -3.62 18.21 -7.78
N THR A 191 -3.92 19.32 -7.10
CA THR A 191 -2.89 20.24 -6.58
C THR A 191 -2.07 19.55 -5.49
N LEU A 192 -2.74 18.87 -4.55
CA LEU A 192 -2.12 18.06 -3.52
C LEU A 192 -1.33 16.89 -4.12
N LEU A 193 -1.91 16.17 -5.07
CA LEU A 193 -1.27 15.06 -5.76
C LEU A 193 0.05 15.51 -6.39
N HIS A 194 0.02 16.53 -7.24
CA HIS A 194 1.21 17.03 -7.93
C HIS A 194 2.24 17.64 -6.97
N ALA A 195 1.80 18.25 -5.87
CA ALA A 195 2.70 18.74 -4.84
C ALA A 195 3.48 17.58 -4.19
N ARG A 196 2.79 16.49 -3.82
CA ARG A 196 3.43 15.31 -3.23
C ARG A 196 4.29 14.56 -4.23
N GLN A 197 3.89 14.44 -5.49
CA GLN A 197 4.72 13.85 -6.54
C GLN A 197 6.05 14.60 -6.69
N ARG A 198 6.01 15.94 -6.75
CA ARG A 198 7.22 16.78 -6.79
C ARG A 198 8.09 16.64 -5.54
N GLU A 199 7.48 16.61 -4.36
CA GLU A 199 8.18 16.40 -3.09
C GLU A 199 8.93 15.06 -3.08
N CYS A 200 8.31 14.01 -3.59
CA CYS A 200 8.83 12.65 -3.59
C CYS A 200 9.72 12.34 -4.80
N GLY A 201 9.91 13.28 -5.73
CA GLY A 201 10.68 13.03 -6.95
C GLY A 201 9.99 12.11 -7.95
N ALA A 202 8.67 11.88 -7.80
CA ALA A 202 7.90 11.20 -8.83
C ALA A 202 7.76 12.11 -10.05
N SER A 203 8.05 11.57 -11.23
CA SER A 203 7.87 12.31 -12.47
C SER A 203 6.38 12.34 -12.82
N PRO A 204 5.77 13.51 -13.06
CA PRO A 204 4.53 13.55 -13.82
C PRO A 204 4.88 13.01 -15.21
N VAL A 205 4.42 11.80 -15.52
CA VAL A 205 4.64 11.28 -16.86
C VAL A 205 3.69 12.05 -17.76
N ALA A 206 4.27 12.90 -18.62
CA ALA A 206 3.51 13.74 -19.52
C ALA A 206 2.66 12.86 -20.43
N ASP A 207 1.39 13.24 -20.60
CA ASP A 207 0.36 12.48 -21.32
C ASP A 207 0.82 11.98 -22.70
N ASP A 208 1.73 12.71 -23.37
CA ASP A 208 2.24 12.38 -24.71
C ASP A 208 3.28 11.23 -24.72
N GLU A 209 4.00 10.96 -23.62
CA GLU A 209 4.99 9.86 -23.51
C GLU A 209 4.52 8.71 -22.61
N GLY A 210 3.38 8.87 -21.93
CA GLY A 210 2.84 7.91 -20.97
C GLY A 210 2.63 6.53 -21.57
N PHE A 211 1.99 6.46 -22.74
CA PHE A 211 1.70 5.20 -23.41
C PHE A 211 2.97 4.41 -23.76
N GLU A 212 3.98 5.04 -24.36
CA GLU A 212 5.24 4.37 -24.70
C GLU A 212 6.01 3.92 -23.45
N HIS A 213 5.94 4.69 -22.36
CA HIS A 213 6.55 4.30 -21.09
C HIS A 213 5.85 3.08 -20.49
N GLN A 214 4.52 3.04 -20.58
CA GLN A 214 3.70 1.92 -20.12
C GLN A 214 3.99 0.65 -20.93
N GLU A 215 4.04 0.73 -22.26
CA GLU A 215 4.39 -0.42 -23.10
C GLU A 215 5.77 -0.99 -22.73
N ARG A 216 6.79 -0.14 -22.60
CA ARG A 216 8.14 -0.58 -22.19
C ARG A 216 8.15 -1.22 -20.80
N LEU A 217 7.35 -0.71 -19.87
CA LEU A 217 7.21 -1.28 -18.53
C LEU A 217 6.55 -2.66 -18.59
N LEU A 218 5.47 -2.81 -19.35
CA LEU A 218 4.77 -4.08 -19.52
C LEU A 218 5.68 -5.14 -20.18
N ASP A 219 6.42 -4.77 -21.23
CA ASP A 219 7.42 -5.65 -21.86
C ASP A 219 8.49 -6.10 -20.86
N ALA A 220 8.96 -5.20 -20.00
CA ALA A 220 9.93 -5.51 -18.95
C ALA A 220 9.35 -6.45 -17.88
N ILE A 221 8.07 -6.28 -17.52
CA ILE A 221 7.34 -7.16 -16.61
C ILE A 221 7.23 -8.56 -17.22
N ASP A 222 6.80 -8.68 -18.47
CA ASP A 222 6.69 -9.96 -19.17
C ASP A 222 8.05 -10.67 -19.27
N GLY A 223 9.10 -9.92 -19.58
CA GLY A 223 10.48 -10.41 -19.55
C GLY A 223 10.88 -10.94 -18.17
N ALA A 224 10.59 -10.21 -17.09
CA ALA A 224 10.87 -10.64 -15.72
C ALA A 224 10.07 -11.90 -15.35
N LYS A 225 8.77 -11.95 -15.65
CA LYS A 225 7.91 -13.12 -15.42
C LYS A 225 8.47 -14.38 -16.11
N ALA A 226 8.93 -14.26 -17.35
CA ALA A 226 9.53 -15.36 -18.08
C ALA A 226 10.80 -15.92 -17.43
N THR A 227 11.57 -15.08 -16.72
CA THR A 227 12.75 -15.54 -15.96
C THR A 227 12.40 -16.24 -14.65
N LEU A 228 11.27 -15.90 -14.03
CA LEU A 228 10.80 -16.49 -12.76
C LEU A 228 10.16 -17.87 -12.95
N GLY A 229 9.63 -18.15 -14.14
CA GLY A 229 9.05 -19.46 -14.51
C GLY A 229 10.08 -20.54 -14.87
N ARG A 230 11.38 -20.20 -14.85
CA ARG A 230 12.51 -21.13 -15.08
C ARG A 230 13.18 -21.49 -13.77
#